data_AF-A0A376KQG8-F1
#
_entry.id   AF-A0A376KQG8-F1
#
_cell.length_a   1.000
_cell.length_b   1.000
_cell.length_c   1.000
_cell.angle_alpha   90.00
_cell.angle_beta   90.00
_cell.angle_gamma   90.00
#
_symmetry.space_group_name_H-M   'P 1'
#
loop_
_entity.id
_entity.type
_entity.pdbx_description
1 polymer ?
#
loop_
_entity_poly.entity_id
_entity_poly.type
_entity_poly.pdbx_seq_one_letter_code
_entity_poly.pdbx_strand_id
1 'polypeptide(L)'
;MGRTRSQQEYQQALWYSASAESLALSALSLSLKNEKRVHLTQPWASGPRFFPLPQGQIAVTLRDAQACFNLNALAQPTTASRPLAVQQLIALISRLDVPAYRAELIAESLWGVY
;
A
#
# COMPACT_ATOMS: atom_id res chain seq x y z
N MET A 1 16.24 -29.82 19.87
CA MET A 1 15.12 -30.21 18.99
C MET A 1 14.12 -29.07 18.72
N GLY A 2 13.88 -28.11 19.63
CA GLY A 2 12.91 -27.02 19.39
C GLY A 2 13.28 -25.99 18.30
N ARG A 3 14.57 -25.61 18.20
CA ARG A 3 15.03 -24.58 17.24
C ARG A 3 14.85 -24.99 15.77
N THR A 4 15.21 -26.24 15.44
CA THR A 4 15.09 -26.76 14.07
C THR A 4 13.62 -26.78 13.61
N ARG A 5 12.71 -27.21 14.49
CA ARG A 5 11.27 -27.20 14.22
C ARG A 5 10.73 -25.79 14.01
N SER A 6 11.12 -24.84 14.87
CA SER A 6 10.72 -23.43 14.72
C SER A 6 11.21 -22.82 13.40
N GLN A 7 12.43 -23.17 12.95
CA GLN A 7 12.94 -22.73 11.64
C GLN A 7 12.14 -23.34 10.47
N GLN A 8 11.79 -24.62 10.56
CA GLN A 8 10.96 -25.27 9.55
C GLN A 8 9.55 -24.65 9.48
N GLU A 9 8.91 -24.40 10.62
CA GLU A 9 7.60 -23.75 10.71
C GLU A 9 7.66 -22.31 10.14
N TYR A 10 8.74 -21.57 10.40
CA TYR A 10 8.94 -20.25 9.80
C TYR A 10 9.11 -20.31 8.28
N GLN A 11 9.90 -21.25 7.76
CA GLN A 11 10.01 -21.46 6.31
C GLN A 11 8.65 -21.83 5.69
N GLN A 12 7.87 -22.66 6.38
CA GLN A 12 6.53 -23.00 5.96
C GLN A 12 5.59 -21.78 5.95
N ALA A 13 5.73 -20.85 6.91
CA ALA A 13 4.98 -19.59 6.93
C ALA A 13 5.32 -18.70 5.72
N LEU A 14 6.58 -18.68 5.26
CA LEU A 14 6.97 -17.98 4.02
C LEU A 14 6.32 -18.64 2.78
N TRP A 15 6.21 -19.97 2.75
CA TRP A 15 5.46 -20.64 1.69
C TRP A 15 3.96 -20.31 1.72
N TYR A 16 3.39 -20.15 2.91
CA TYR A 16 2.01 -19.70 3.06
C TYR A 16 1.82 -18.23 2.62
N SER A 17 2.80 -17.34 2.83
CA SER A 17 2.73 -15.97 2.30
C SER A 17 2.76 -15.96 0.77
N ALA A 18 3.66 -16.74 0.14
CA ALA A 18 3.70 -16.87 -1.32
C ALA A 18 2.39 -17.45 -1.90
N SER A 19 1.77 -18.39 -1.17
CA SER A 19 0.44 -18.93 -1.52
C SER A 19 -0.65 -17.86 -1.44
N ALA A 20 -0.62 -17.02 -0.39
CA ALA A 20 -1.56 -15.90 -0.23
C ALA A 20 -1.39 -14.85 -1.34
N GLU A 21 -0.16 -14.55 -1.76
CA GLU A 21 0.11 -13.65 -2.90
C GLU A 21 -0.43 -14.22 -4.22
N SER A 22 -0.19 -15.51 -4.49
CA SER A 22 -0.72 -16.17 -5.69
C SER A 22 -2.26 -16.16 -5.73
N LEU A 23 -2.90 -16.31 -4.57
CA LEU A 23 -4.35 -16.20 -4.43
C LEU A 23 -4.86 -14.77 -4.64
N ALA A 24 -4.15 -13.77 -4.12
CA ALA A 24 -4.44 -12.36 -4.36
C ALA A 24 -4.36 -12.01 -5.85
N LEU A 25 -3.30 -12.44 -6.55
CA LEU A 25 -3.15 -12.23 -7.99
C LEU A 25 -4.28 -12.89 -8.78
N SER A 26 -4.67 -14.10 -8.42
CA SER A 26 -5.79 -14.82 -9.04
C SER A 26 -7.12 -14.10 -8.82
N ALA A 27 -7.38 -13.63 -7.59
CA ALA A 27 -8.59 -12.89 -7.25
C ALA A 27 -8.68 -11.55 -8.01
N LEU A 28 -7.56 -10.81 -8.10
CA LEU A 28 -7.48 -9.56 -8.87
C LEU A 28 -7.73 -9.81 -10.35
N SER A 29 -7.04 -10.79 -10.94
CA SER A 29 -7.17 -11.15 -12.35
C SER A 29 -8.60 -11.54 -12.71
N LEU A 30 -9.28 -12.30 -11.86
CA LEU A 30 -10.67 -12.67 -12.06
C LEU A 30 -11.61 -11.47 -11.91
N SER A 31 -11.43 -10.67 -10.85
CA SER A 31 -12.32 -9.56 -10.51
C SER A 31 -12.23 -8.36 -11.46
N LEU A 32 -11.08 -8.16 -12.11
CA LEU A 32 -10.81 -7.00 -12.97
C LEU A 32 -10.80 -7.35 -14.48
N LYS A 33 -10.99 -8.63 -14.86
CA LYS A 33 -10.81 -9.12 -16.23
C LYS A 33 -11.52 -8.29 -17.31
N ASN A 34 -12.75 -7.85 -17.04
CA ASN A 34 -13.58 -7.08 -17.97
C ASN A 34 -13.93 -5.68 -17.42
N GLU A 35 -13.21 -5.24 -16.39
CA GLU A 35 -13.46 -3.97 -15.72
C GLU A 35 -12.62 -2.85 -16.34
N LYS A 36 -13.22 -1.68 -16.55
CA LYS A 36 -12.51 -0.50 -17.09
C LYS A 36 -12.03 0.45 -15.99
N ARG A 37 -12.48 0.26 -14.76
CA ARG A 37 -12.23 1.12 -13.60
C ARG A 37 -12.02 0.25 -12.36
N VAL A 38 -11.37 0.81 -11.36
CA VAL A 38 -11.18 0.17 -10.05
C VAL A 38 -12.06 0.89 -9.03
N HIS A 39 -12.87 0.13 -8.27
CA HIS A 39 -13.73 0.68 -7.22
C HIS A 39 -14.03 -0.36 -6.13
N LEU A 40 -14.48 0.12 -4.96
CA LEU A 40 -14.62 -0.70 -3.75
C LEU A 40 -15.77 -1.71 -3.75
N THR A 41 -16.67 -1.66 -4.73
CA THR A 41 -17.77 -2.65 -4.86
C THR A 41 -17.35 -3.88 -5.67
N GLN A 42 -16.12 -3.92 -6.19
CA GLN A 42 -15.58 -5.08 -6.89
C GLN A 42 -15.17 -6.20 -5.92
N PRO A 43 -15.20 -7.47 -6.34
CA PRO A 43 -14.94 -8.61 -5.45
C PRO A 43 -13.60 -8.59 -4.71
N TRP A 44 -12.54 -8.02 -5.31
CA TRP A 44 -11.23 -7.96 -4.67
C TRP A 44 -11.22 -7.12 -3.37
N ALA A 45 -12.09 -6.11 -3.28
CA ALA A 45 -12.17 -5.20 -2.13
C ALA A 45 -12.94 -5.81 -0.95
N SER A 46 -13.60 -6.94 -1.15
CA SER A 46 -14.29 -7.68 -0.09
C SER A 46 -13.31 -8.51 0.73
N GLY A 47 -13.21 -8.21 2.03
CA GLY A 47 -12.36 -8.93 2.97
C GLY A 47 -12.51 -8.44 4.42
N PRO A 48 -11.74 -9.02 5.37
CA PRO A 48 -10.70 -10.03 5.16
C PRO A 48 -11.25 -11.40 4.74
N ARG A 49 -10.46 -12.16 3.97
CA ARG A 49 -10.74 -13.56 3.61
C ARG A 49 -9.83 -14.49 4.42
N PHE A 50 -10.39 -15.56 4.96
CA PHE A 50 -9.67 -16.52 5.80
C PHE A 50 -9.54 -17.86 5.09
N PHE A 51 -8.35 -18.46 5.12
CA PHE A 51 -8.13 -19.82 4.61
C PHE A 51 -7.44 -20.67 5.69
N PRO A 52 -8.04 -21.82 6.07
CA PRO A 52 -7.47 -22.69 7.08
C PRO A 52 -6.24 -23.43 6.55
N LEU A 53 -5.26 -23.66 7.44
CA LEU A 53 -4.04 -24.42 7.19
C LEU A 53 -3.85 -25.48 8.29
N PRO A 54 -3.04 -26.53 8.05
CA PRO A 54 -2.88 -27.62 9.02
C PRO A 54 -2.42 -27.20 10.42
N GLN A 55 -1.71 -26.07 10.55
CA GLN A 55 -1.22 -25.55 11.84
C GLN A 55 -1.49 -24.05 12.02
N GLY A 56 -2.51 -23.51 11.35
CA GLY A 56 -2.82 -22.08 11.43
C GLY A 56 -3.84 -21.63 10.40
N GLN A 57 -3.79 -20.36 10.03
CA GLN A 57 -4.65 -19.76 9.02
C GLN A 57 -3.93 -18.61 8.32
N ILE A 58 -4.35 -18.31 7.09
CA ILE A 58 -4.01 -17.05 6.42
C ILE A 58 -5.22 -16.12 6.44
N ALA A 59 -4.97 -14.83 6.66
CA ALA A 59 -5.96 -13.77 6.53
C ALA A 59 -5.48 -12.81 5.43
N VAL A 60 -6.28 -12.65 4.38
CA VAL A 60 -5.93 -11.85 3.19
C VAL A 60 -6.88 -10.66 3.08
N THR A 61 -6.31 -9.46 2.96
CA THR A 61 -7.03 -8.22 2.66
C THR A 61 -6.31 -7.51 1.54
N LEU A 62 -7.05 -7.05 0.52
CA LEU A 62 -6.49 -6.26 -0.57
C LEU A 62 -6.90 -4.80 -0.40
N ARG A 63 -5.98 -3.90 -0.76
CA ARG A 63 -6.21 -2.45 -0.83
C ARG A 63 -5.62 -1.93 -2.12
N ASP A 64 -6.26 -0.90 -2.67
CA ASP A 64 -5.72 -0.17 -3.81
C ASP A 64 -4.54 0.67 -3.35
N ALA A 65 -3.34 0.39 -3.90
CA ALA A 65 -2.12 1.14 -3.59
C ALA A 65 -2.15 2.57 -4.15
N GLN A 66 -3.06 2.88 -5.09
CA GLN A 66 -3.28 4.24 -5.61
C GLN A 66 -4.28 5.05 -4.77
N ALA A 67 -4.91 4.45 -3.75
CA ALA A 67 -5.85 5.15 -2.86
C ALA A 67 -5.15 6.00 -1.79
N CYS A 68 -4.05 6.66 -2.15
CA CYS A 68 -3.29 7.57 -1.31
C CYS A 68 -2.61 8.67 -2.13
N PHE A 69 -2.12 9.71 -1.46
CA PHE A 69 -1.26 10.71 -2.11
C PHE A 69 0.11 10.08 -2.40
N ASN A 70 0.47 9.95 -3.67
CA ASN A 70 1.75 9.39 -4.09
C ASN A 70 2.90 10.40 -3.90
N LEU A 71 3.72 10.23 -2.87
CA LEU A 71 4.88 11.09 -2.61
C LEU A 71 5.91 11.09 -3.75
N ASN A 72 5.98 10.02 -4.56
CA ASN A 72 6.88 9.98 -5.71
C ASN A 72 6.51 11.00 -6.79
N ALA A 73 5.31 11.62 -6.72
CA ALA A 73 4.96 12.75 -7.59
C ALA A 73 5.87 13.97 -7.38
N LEU A 74 6.53 14.09 -6.22
CA LEU A 74 7.51 15.15 -5.94
C LEU A 74 8.80 15.01 -6.75
N ALA A 75 9.15 13.78 -7.16
CA ALA A 75 10.36 13.51 -7.96
C ALA A 75 10.17 13.81 -9.46
N GLN A 76 8.99 14.26 -9.89
CA GLN A 76 8.75 14.55 -11.30
C GLN A 76 9.53 15.81 -11.74
N PRO A 77 10.15 15.79 -12.94
CA PRO A 77 10.85 16.95 -13.48
C PRO A 77 9.90 18.15 -13.58
N THR A 78 10.35 19.28 -13.09
CA THR A 78 9.54 20.50 -13.04
C THR A 78 10.43 21.72 -13.04
N THR A 79 9.98 22.78 -13.69
CA THR A 79 10.63 24.10 -13.70
C THR A 79 9.88 25.10 -12.83
N ALA A 80 8.76 24.69 -12.23
CA ALA A 80 7.99 25.52 -11.33
C ALA A 80 8.75 25.70 -10.01
N SER A 81 8.75 26.92 -9.48
CA SER A 81 9.33 27.23 -8.17
C SER A 81 8.65 26.47 -7.03
N ARG A 82 7.36 26.14 -7.18
CA ARG A 82 6.61 25.27 -6.27
C ARG A 82 5.62 24.40 -7.05
N PRO A 83 5.96 23.13 -7.36
CA PRO A 83 5.13 22.22 -8.13
C PRO A 83 3.79 21.93 -7.47
N LEU A 84 2.79 21.54 -8.26
CA LEU A 84 1.45 21.22 -7.77
C LEU A 84 1.45 20.14 -6.67
N ALA A 85 2.29 19.10 -6.81
CA ALA A 85 2.41 18.04 -5.82
C ALA A 85 2.88 18.57 -4.45
N VAL A 86 3.81 19.54 -4.42
CA VAL A 86 4.26 20.19 -3.18
C VAL A 86 3.12 21.00 -2.57
N GLN A 87 2.41 21.79 -3.37
CA GLN A 87 1.27 22.59 -2.90
C GLN A 87 0.16 21.70 -2.30
N GLN A 88 -0.16 20.60 -2.97
CA GLN A 88 -1.15 19.62 -2.51
C GLN A 88 -0.72 18.93 -1.21
N LEU A 89 0.57 18.60 -1.08
CA LEU A 89 1.10 17.99 0.13
C LEU A 89 1.05 18.95 1.33
N ILE A 90 1.41 20.22 1.15
CA ILE A 90 1.27 21.25 2.19
C ILE A 90 -0.19 21.35 2.64
N ALA A 91 -1.13 21.43 1.69
CA ALA A 91 -2.55 21.51 1.98
C ALA A 91 -3.08 20.24 2.70
N LEU A 92 -2.59 19.06 2.33
CA LEU A 92 -2.93 17.79 2.98
C LEU A 92 -2.44 17.80 4.44
N ILE A 93 -1.17 18.11 4.68
CA ILE A 93 -0.57 18.10 6.03
C ILE A 93 -1.21 19.16 6.93
N SER A 94 -1.52 20.34 6.40
CA SER A 94 -2.16 21.41 7.16
C SER A 94 -3.56 21.04 7.68
N ARG A 95 -4.24 20.08 7.05
CA ARG A 95 -5.55 19.55 7.50
C ARG A 95 -5.44 18.48 8.60
N LEU A 96 -4.22 18.08 8.97
CA LEU A 96 -3.94 17.11 10.03
C LEU A 96 -3.54 17.79 11.34
N ASP A 97 -4.03 19.00 11.59
CA ASP A 97 -3.69 19.85 12.75
C ASP A 97 -2.19 20.17 12.90
N VAL A 98 -1.46 20.20 11.78
CA VAL A 98 -0.06 20.61 11.72
C VAL A 98 0.03 22.10 11.37
N PRO A 99 0.77 22.93 12.15
CA PRO A 99 0.94 24.35 11.83
C PRO A 99 1.51 24.57 10.42
N ALA A 100 1.01 25.58 9.72
CA ALA A 100 1.33 25.84 8.31
C ALA A 100 2.85 25.87 8.03
N TYR A 101 3.62 26.57 8.87
CA TYR A 101 5.09 26.61 8.75
C TYR A 101 5.74 25.22 8.79
N ARG A 102 5.25 24.32 9.65
CA ARG A 102 5.76 22.95 9.75
C ARG A 102 5.34 22.10 8.55
N ALA A 103 4.14 22.31 8.02
CA ALA A 103 3.66 21.64 6.81
C ALA A 103 4.51 22.01 5.58
N GLU A 104 4.86 23.29 5.43
CA GLU A 104 5.79 23.76 4.38
C GLU A 104 7.16 23.12 4.53
N LEU A 105 7.75 23.16 5.74
CA LEU A 105 9.06 22.57 6.01
C LEU A 105 9.12 21.08 5.62
N ILE A 106 8.11 20.28 5.97
CA ILE A 106 8.07 18.85 5.64
C ILE A 106 7.99 18.66 4.11
N ALA A 107 7.10 19.38 3.43
CA ALA A 107 6.89 19.22 1.99
C ALA A 107 8.12 19.66 1.17
N GLU A 108 8.77 20.77 1.55
CA GLU A 108 9.98 21.25 0.89
C GLU A 108 11.18 20.34 1.16
N SER A 109 11.33 19.84 2.39
CA SER A 109 12.37 18.86 2.74
C SER A 109 12.22 17.55 1.97
N LEU A 110 10.99 17.12 1.67
CA LEU A 110 10.74 15.92 0.86
C LEU A 110 11.00 16.14 -0.64
N TRP A 111 10.79 17.36 -1.13
CA TRP A 111 11.05 17.69 -2.54
C TRP A 111 12.55 17.86 -2.82
N GLY A 112 13.34 18.29 -1.82
CA GLY A 112 14.79 18.37 -1.94
C GLY A 112 15.29 19.68 -2.54
N VAL A 113 14.61 20.79 -2.28
CA VAL A 113 15.14 22.13 -2.60
C VAL A 113 16.12 22.52 -1.50
N TYR A 114 17.40 22.28 -1.76
CA TYR A 114 18.51 23.01 -1.13
C TYR A 114 19.27 23.76 -2.22
#